data_AF-A0A521R7Y5-F1
#
_entry.id   AF-A0A521R7Y5-F1
#
_cell.length_a   1.000
_cell.length_b   1.000
_cell.length_c   1.000
_cell.angle_alpha   90.00
_cell.angle_beta   90.00
_cell.angle_gamma   90.00
#
_symmetry.space_group_name_H-M   'P 1'
#
loop_
_entity.id
_entity.type
_entity.pdbx_description
1 polymer ?
#
loop_
_entity_poly.entity_id
_entity_poly.type
_entity_poly.pdbx_seq_one_letter_code
_entity_poly.pdbx_strand_id
1 'polypeptide(L)' 'MAKSIKVQPKKRGRPATGKDPLVGARFPQDLIDAIDAWAAKAGDDVSRSEAIRRLVEIGLKAKGGKR' A
#
# COMPACT_ATOMS: atom_id res chain seq x y z
N MET A 1 42.31 -32.16 -11.94
CA MET A 1 41.17 -31.31 -12.35
C MET A 1 40.87 -30.36 -11.19
N ALA A 2 40.93 -29.04 -11.41
CA ALA A 2 40.68 -28.07 -10.34
C ALA A 2 39.19 -28.06 -9.96
N LYS A 3 38.89 -28.13 -8.66
CA LYS A 3 37.51 -28.11 -8.15
C LYS A 3 36.90 -26.72 -8.34
N SER A 4 35.67 -26.68 -8.87
CA SER A 4 34.89 -25.44 -9.05
C SER A 4 34.65 -24.74 -7.71
N ILE A 5 34.84 -23.43 -7.69
CA ILE A 5 34.66 -22.56 -6.52
C ILE A 5 33.16 -22.31 -6.32
N LYS A 6 32.64 -22.54 -5.11
CA LYS A 6 31.24 -22.22 -4.79
C LYS A 6 31.04 -20.70 -4.82
N VAL A 7 30.39 -20.21 -5.87
CA VAL A 7 30.03 -18.80 -6.00
C VAL A 7 28.67 -18.56 -5.36
N GLN A 8 28.57 -17.61 -4.43
CA GLN A 8 27.28 -17.17 -3.89
C GLN A 8 26.52 -16.40 -5.00
N PRO A 9 25.31 -16.84 -5.40
CA PRO A 9 24.55 -16.16 -6.44
C PRO A 9 24.11 -14.79 -5.95
N LYS A 10 24.27 -13.76 -6.79
CA LYS A 10 23.78 -12.40 -6.52
C LYS A 10 22.26 -12.43 -6.32
N LYS A 11 21.76 -11.88 -5.21
CA LYS A 11 20.32 -11.61 -5.04
C LYS A 11 19.87 -10.67 -6.15
N ARG A 12 19.01 -11.16 -7.05
CA ARG A 12 18.42 -10.37 -8.14
C ARG A 12 17.37 -9.43 -7.55
N GLY A 13 17.49 -8.13 -7.81
CA GLY A 13 16.46 -7.13 -7.55
C GLY A 13 16.84 -6.06 -6.52
N ARG A 14 16.09 -4.95 -6.54
CA ARG A 14 16.12 -3.92 -5.49
C ARG A 14 15.67 -4.58 -4.17
N PRO A 15 16.33 -4.31 -3.02
CA PRO A 15 15.81 -4.74 -1.73
C PRO A 15 14.36 -4.30 -1.58
N ALA A 16 13.51 -5.12 -0.97
CA ALA A 16 12.12 -4.77 -0.74
C ALA A 16 12.05 -3.42 -0.01
N THR A 17 11.66 -2.38 -0.71
CA THR A 17 11.49 -1.03 -0.16
C THR A 17 10.04 -0.86 0.27
N GLY A 18 9.82 -0.65 1.56
CA GLY A 18 8.51 -0.42 2.17
C GLY A 18 8.47 -0.99 3.59
N LYS A 19 7.84 -0.27 4.52
CA LYS A 19 7.52 -0.82 5.85
C LYS A 19 6.34 -1.80 5.75
N ASP A 20 5.35 -1.44 4.93
CA ASP A 20 4.12 -2.20 4.73
C ASP A 20 4.05 -2.79 3.30
N PRO A 21 3.37 -3.93 3.10
CA PRO A 21 3.14 -4.50 1.78
C PRO A 21 2.37 -3.54 0.86
N LEU A 22 2.72 -3.53 -0.43
CA LEU A 22 1.95 -2.81 -1.45
C LEU A 22 0.65 -3.57 -1.78
N VAL A 23 -0.49 -2.92 -1.61
CA VAL A 23 -1.79 -3.42 -2.07
C VAL A 23 -2.27 -2.55 -3.24
N GLY A 24 -2.28 -3.11 -4.45
CA GLY A 24 -2.78 -2.44 -5.65
C GLY A 24 -4.17 -2.95 -6.04
N ALA A 25 -5.08 -2.03 -6.37
CA ALA A 25 -6.42 -2.34 -6.86
C ALA A 25 -6.82 -1.36 -7.98
N ARG A 26 -7.73 -1.78 -8.86
CA ARG A 26 -8.32 -0.92 -9.89
C ARG A 26 -9.61 -0.33 -9.33
N PHE A 27 -9.70 1.00 -9.30
CA PHE A 27 -10.88 1.73 -8.83
C PHE A 27 -11.58 2.42 -10.01
N PRO A 28 -12.92 2.49 -10.02
CA PRO A 28 -13.66 3.37 -10.92
C PRO A 28 -13.27 4.84 -10.67
N GLN A 29 -13.35 5.67 -11.71
CA GLN A 29 -12.97 7.10 -11.62
C GLN A 29 -13.80 7.83 -10.56
N ASP A 30 -15.12 7.60 -10.53
CA ASP A 30 -16.03 8.23 -9.55
C ASP A 30 -15.63 7.96 -8.09
N LEU A 31 -15.08 6.77 -7.82
CA LEU A 31 -14.61 6.38 -6.49
C LEU A 31 -13.31 7.10 -6.14
N ILE A 32 -12.40 7.23 -7.12
CA ILE A 32 -11.16 8.01 -6.97
C ILE A 32 -11.49 9.46 -6.64
N ASP A 33 -12.43 10.06 -7.38
CA ASP A 33 -12.85 11.45 -7.18
C ASP A 33 -13.50 11.65 -5.81
N ALA A 34 -14.30 10.68 -5.34
CA ALA A 34 -14.87 10.71 -4.00
C ALA A 34 -13.80 10.63 -2.89
N ILE A 35 -12.75 9.81 -3.07
CA ILE A 35 -11.61 9.75 -2.14
C ILE A 35 -10.88 11.09 -2.11
N ASP A 36 -10.60 11.67 -3.27
CA ASP A 36 -9.87 12.93 -3.37
C ASP A 36 -10.67 14.09 -2.75
N ALA A 37 -11.98 14.13 -2.98
CA ALA A 37 -12.87 15.09 -2.35
C ALA A 37 -12.94 14.93 -0.83
N TRP A 38 -12.88 13.70 -0.32
CA TRP A 38 -12.80 13.43 1.11
C TRP A 38 -11.46 13.88 1.69
N ALA A 39 -10.36 13.59 1.00
CA ALA A 39 -9.01 13.99 1.40
C ALA A 39 -8.88 15.52 1.51
N ALA A 40 -9.42 16.26 0.54
CA ALA A 40 -9.43 17.72 0.56
C ALA A 40 -10.20 18.32 1.76
N LYS A 41 -11.23 17.62 2.25
CA LYS A 41 -12.04 18.05 3.40
C LYS A 41 -11.43 17.68 4.74
N ALA A 42 -10.50 16.73 4.78
CA ALA A 42 -9.91 16.23 6.02
C ALA A 42 -8.91 17.21 6.67
N GLY A 43 -8.56 18.32 6.00
CA GLY A 43 -7.84 19.46 6.59
C GLY A 43 -6.32 19.27 6.78
N ASP A 44 -5.80 18.04 6.77
CA ASP A 44 -4.40 17.73 7.10
C ASP A 44 -3.46 17.50 5.88
N ASP A 45 -3.72 18.09 4.70
CA ASP A 45 -2.96 17.77 3.46
C ASP A 45 -2.84 16.25 3.23
N VAL A 46 -3.94 15.54 3.47
CA VAL A 46 -3.96 14.08 3.47
C VAL A 46 -3.67 13.57 2.07
N SER A 47 -2.54 12.87 1.90
CA SER A 47 -2.24 12.21 0.63
C SER A 47 -3.35 11.20 0.28
N ARG A 48 -3.61 10.99 -1.02
CA ARG A 48 -4.61 9.99 -1.47
C ARG A 48 -4.41 8.62 -0.81
N SER A 49 -3.17 8.17 -0.69
CA SER A 49 -2.83 6.91 -0.03
C SER A 49 -3.21 6.88 1.45
N GLU A 50 -3.06 8.00 2.15
CA GLU A 50 -3.46 8.13 3.55
C GLU A 50 -4.99 8.25 3.69
N ALA A 51 -5.65 8.94 2.78
CA ALA A 51 -7.11 9.02 2.74
C ALA A 51 -7.73 7.64 2.57
N ILE A 52 -7.19 6.81 1.66
CA ILE A 52 -7.60 5.42 1.49
C ILE A 52 -7.43 4.63 2.79
N ARG A 53 -6.29 4.74 3.48
CA ARG A 53 -6.06 4.04 4.75
C ARG A 53 -7.09 4.44 5.82
N ARG A 54 -7.32 5.74 6.01
CA ARG A 54 -8.29 6.25 6.99
C ARG A 54 -9.71 5.79 6.65
N LEU A 55 -10.12 5.87 5.39
CA LEU A 55 -11.44 5.43 4.93
C LEU A 55 -11.65 3.92 5.14
N VAL A 56 -10.62 3.10 4.87
CA VAL A 56 -10.66 1.66 5.15
C VAL A 56 -10.78 1.40 6.64
N GLU A 57 -10.00 2.07 7.49
CA GLU A 57 -10.11 1.93 8.94
C GLU A 57 -11.50 2.31 9.46
N ILE A 58 -12.08 3.41 8.97
CA ILE A 58 -13.43 3.84 9.33
C ILE A 58 -14.44 2.76 8.93
N GLY A 59 -14.35 2.22 7.71
CA GLY A 59 -15.22 1.14 7.24
C GLY A 59 -15.11 -0.14 8.07
N LEU A 60 -13.89 -0.53 8.45
CA LEU A 60 -13.64 -1.71 9.29
C LEU A 60 -14.16 -1.51 10.72
N LYS A 61 -14.02 -0.30 11.30
CA LYS A 61 -14.54 0.03 12.63
C LYS A 61 -16.08 0.09 12.62
N ALA A 62 -16.68 0.68 11.58
CA ALA A 62 -18.13 0.85 11.47
C ALA A 62 -18.89 -0.48 11.34
N LYS A 63 -18.30 -1.49 10.69
CA LYS A 63 -18.93 -2.81 10.56
C LYS A 63 -18.80 -3.69 11.82
N GLY A 64 -18.16 -3.18 12.87
CA GLY A 64 -17.81 -3.93 14.07
C GLY A 64 -16.69 -4.90 13.73
N GLY A 65 -15.44 -4.51 13.98
CA GLY A 65 -14.29 -5.40 13.95
C GLY A 65 -14.52 -6.59 14.88
N LYS A 66 -15.14 -7.64 14.36
CA LYS A 66 -15.25 -8.93 14.99
C LYS A 66 -14.93 -9.98 13.92
N ARG A 67 -13.69 -10.46 14.04
CA ARG A 67 -13.04 -11.60 13.38
C ARG A 67 -12.34 -11.28 12.07
#